data_AF-X1MQF4-F1
#
_entry.id   AF-X1MQF4-F1
#
_cell.length_a   1.000
_cell.length_b   1.000
_cell.length_c   1.000
_cell.angle_alpha   90.00
_cell.angle_beta   90.00
_cell.angle_gamma   90.00
#
_symmetry.space_group_name_H-M   'P 1'
#
loop_
_entity.id
_entity.type
_entity.pdbx_description
1 polymer ?
#
loop_
_entity_poly.entity_id
_entity_poly.type
_entity_poly.pdbx_seq_one_letter_code
_entity_poly.pdbx_strand_id
1 'polypeptide(L)'
;ADKKWYLITSLDDYSRLLLYAKLVEKETSWQHILALQGVFLIWGFPFSYYVDSHSIFRFVQGRDSLWRKHYLLTDDVETQWGKVLRNCKVEPKYALSPQTKGKIERPYR
;
A
#
# COMPACT_ATOMS: atom_id res chain seq x y z
N ALA A 1 6.07 8.39 -25.04
CA ALA A 1 5.97 6.99 -24.56
C ALA A 1 4.51 6.56 -24.72
N ASP A 2 4.26 5.51 -25.50
CA ASP A 2 2.89 5.15 -25.91
C ASP A 2 2.10 4.37 -24.86
N LYS A 3 2.70 4.09 -23.69
CA LYS A 3 2.08 3.33 -22.59
C LYS A 3 2.20 4.06 -21.25
N LYS A 4 1.15 3.99 -20.45
CA LYS A 4 1.12 4.50 -19.07
C LYS A 4 1.96 3.59 -18.17
N TRP A 5 2.92 4.18 -17.46
CA TRP A 5 3.73 3.48 -16.46
C TRP A 5 3.25 3.84 -15.06
N TYR A 6 3.40 2.89 -14.14
CA TYR A 6 3.07 3.04 -12.73
C TYR A 6 4.36 2.98 -11.93
N LEU A 7 4.53 3.93 -11.01
CA LEU A 7 5.69 4.00 -10.13
C LEU A 7 5.31 3.43 -8.77
N ILE A 8 5.97 2.34 -8.35
CA ILE A 8 5.85 1.80 -7.00
C ILE A 8 7.08 2.25 -6.22
N THR A 9 6.85 2.97 -5.12
CA THR A 9 7.92 3.54 -4.30
C THR A 9 7.68 3.32 -2.82
N SER A 10 8.78 3.19 -2.09
CA SER A 10 8.81 3.08 -0.63
C SER A 10 9.84 4.05 -0.09
N LEU A 11 9.45 4.80 0.94
CA LEU A 11 10.26 5.86 1.54
C LEU A 11 10.28 5.68 3.05
N ASP A 12 11.44 5.93 3.65
CA ASP A 12 11.58 5.90 5.10
C ASP A 12 11.01 7.15 5.78
N ASP A 13 10.23 6.95 6.84
CA ASP A 13 9.51 8.04 7.50
C ASP A 13 10.43 8.99 8.28
N TYR A 14 11.56 8.52 8.77
CA TYR A 14 12.49 9.33 9.54
C TYR A 14 13.52 10.01 8.64
N SER A 15 14.33 9.21 7.94
CA SER A 15 15.48 9.68 7.16
C SER A 15 15.13 10.28 5.81
N ARG A 16 13.89 10.08 5.33
CA ARG A 16 13.46 10.42 3.96
C ARG A 16 14.20 9.66 2.86
N LEU A 17 14.94 8.60 3.20
CA LEU A 17 15.62 7.78 2.21
C LEU A 17 14.59 7.04 1.34
N LEU A 18 14.79 7.08 0.03
CA LEU A 18 14.01 6.30 -0.93
C LEU A 18 14.52 4.85 -0.92
N LEU A 19 13.82 3.98 -0.19
CA LEU A 19 14.23 2.59 0.01
C LEU A 19 14.00 1.71 -1.22
N TYR A 20 13.00 2.06 -2.02
CA TYR A 20 12.62 1.32 -3.22
C TYR A 20 11.92 2.23 -4.22
N ALA A 21 12.22 2.04 -5.50
CA ALA A 21 11.51 2.67 -6.60
C ALA A 21 11.56 1.76 -7.84
N LYS A 22 10.41 1.44 -8.41
CA LYS A 22 10.33 0.63 -9.63
C LYS A 22 9.18 1.08 -10.52
N LEU A 23 9.47 1.26 -11.80
CA LEU A 23 8.46 1.47 -12.84
C LEU A 23 7.93 0.11 -13.31
N VAL A 24 6.61 0.00 -13.39
CA VAL A 24 5.90 -1.20 -13.86
C VAL A 24 4.82 -0.81 -14.86
N GLU A 25 4.54 -1.69 -15.81
CA GLU A 25 3.55 -1.42 -16.88
C GLU A 25 2.11 -1.35 -16.37
N LYS A 26 1.80 -2.11 -15.32
CA LYS A 26 0.48 -2.16 -14.67
C LYS A 26 0.68 -2.32 -13.19
N GLU A 27 -0.10 -1.64 -12.37
CA GLU A 27 -0.12 -1.83 -10.92
C GLU A 27 -0.95 -3.07 -10.53
N THR A 28 -0.36 -3.96 -9.72
CA THR A 28 -0.97 -5.20 -9.24
C THR A 28 -0.52 -5.47 -7.81
N SER A 29 -1.34 -6.22 -7.05
CA SER A 29 -1.00 -6.64 -5.68
C SER A 29 0.33 -7.40 -5.61
N TRP A 30 0.64 -8.20 -6.64
CA TRP A 30 1.87 -8.97 -6.72
C TRP A 30 3.13 -8.08 -6.78
N GLN A 31 3.10 -6.99 -7.56
CA GLN A 31 4.26 -6.10 -7.62
C GLN A 31 4.48 -5.35 -6.32
N HIS A 32 3.42 -5.05 -5.57
CA HIS A 32 3.53 -4.50 -4.23
C HIS A 32 4.13 -5.52 -3.24
N ILE A 33 3.79 -6.81 -3.36
CA ILE A 33 4.43 -7.87 -2.57
C ILE A 33 5.92 -8.01 -2.92
N LEU A 34 6.29 -7.95 -4.20
CA LEU A 34 7.69 -7.96 -4.62
C LEU A 34 8.45 -6.72 -4.13
N ALA A 35 7.79 -5.56 -4.10
CA ALA A 35 8.38 -4.35 -3.54
C ALA A 35 8.65 -4.52 -2.03
N LEU A 36 7.70 -5.07 -1.26
CA LEU A 36 7.92 -5.41 0.15
C LEU A 36 9.09 -6.37 0.33
N GLN A 37 9.17 -7.42 -0.48
CA GLN A 37 10.29 -8.38 -0.44
C GLN A 37 11.63 -7.66 -0.67
N GLY A 38 11.72 -6.80 -1.68
CA GLY A 38 12.92 -6.03 -1.96
C GLY A 38 13.34 -5.14 -0.80
N VAL A 39 12.38 -4.40 -0.22
CA VAL A 39 12.65 -3.53 0.93
C VAL A 39 13.08 -4.35 2.14
N PHE A 40 12.33 -5.40 2.48
CA PHE A 40 12.52 -6.14 3.74
C PHE A 40 13.79 -6.98 3.74
N LEU A 41 14.17 -7.54 2.58
CA LEU A 41 15.42 -8.30 2.48
C LEU A 41 16.67 -7.40 2.53
N ILE A 42 16.58 -6.16 2.04
CA ILE A 42 17.72 -5.23 2.01
C ILE A 42 17.84 -4.46 3.33
N TRP A 43 16.72 -3.96 3.86
CA TRP A 43 16.70 -3.01 4.98
C TRP A 43 16.16 -3.61 6.29
N GLY A 44 15.62 -4.83 6.25
CA GLY A 44 14.97 -5.47 7.38
C GLY A 44 13.47 -5.12 7.50
N PHE A 45 12.85 -5.65 8.56
CA PHE A 45 11.42 -5.47 8.80
C PHE A 45 11.12 -4.15 9.53
N PRO A 46 10.25 -3.28 8.99
CA PRO A 46 9.83 -2.07 9.68
C PRO A 46 8.80 -2.39 10.77
N PHE A 47 8.64 -1.47 11.72
CA PHE A 47 7.61 -1.59 12.76
C PHE A 47 6.19 -1.42 12.19
N SER A 48 6.00 -0.46 11.29
CA SER A 48 4.71 -0.25 10.60
C SER A 48 4.95 0.15 9.16
N TYR A 49 4.02 -0.19 8.28
CA TYR A 49 4.09 0.14 6.85
C TYR A 49 2.90 1.02 6.46
N TYR A 50 3.16 2.26 6.06
CA TYR A 50 2.13 3.24 5.72
C TYR A 50 1.74 3.11 4.24
N VAL A 51 0.45 2.99 3.97
CA VAL A 51 -0.10 2.90 2.60
C VAL A 51 -1.34 3.75 2.43
N ASP A 52 -1.68 4.01 1.18
CA ASP A 52 -2.97 4.62 0.86
C ASP A 52 -4.14 3.66 1.13
N SER A 53 -5.35 4.21 1.28
CA SER A 53 -6.59 3.43 1.40
C SER A 53 -7.04 2.84 0.06
N HIS A 54 -6.10 2.38 -0.76
CA HIS A 54 -6.36 1.81 -2.09
C HIS A 54 -6.91 0.38 -1.98
N SER A 55 -7.77 0.00 -2.92
CA SER A 55 -8.48 -1.30 -2.89
C SER A 55 -7.56 -2.53 -2.96
N ILE A 56 -6.33 -2.35 -3.46
CA ILE A 56 -5.27 -3.36 -3.47
C ILE A 56 -4.83 -3.75 -2.05
N PHE A 57 -4.78 -2.76 -1.15
CA PHE A 57 -4.28 -2.94 0.21
C PHE A 57 -5.41 -3.25 1.19
N ARG A 58 -6.56 -2.61 0.99
CA ARG A 58 -7.73 -2.73 1.86
C ARG A 58 -8.98 -3.03 1.05
N PHE A 59 -9.77 -4.01 1.51
CA PHE A 59 -11.11 -4.18 0.96
C PHE A 59 -12.02 -3.04 1.45
N VAL A 60 -12.39 -2.15 0.54
CA VAL A 60 -13.36 -1.07 0.79
C VAL A 60 -14.64 -1.41 0.05
N GLN A 61 -15.64 -1.95 0.75
CA GLN A 61 -16.97 -2.14 0.18
C GLN A 61 -17.75 -0.83 0.32
N GLY A 62 -18.27 -0.32 -0.81
CA GLY A 62 -19.06 0.91 -0.86
C GLY A 62 -20.32 0.86 0.01
N ARG A 63 -20.88 2.04 0.30
CA ARG A 63 -22.12 2.19 1.08
C ARG A 63 -23.27 1.36 0.47
N ASP A 64 -24.15 0.91 1.36
CA ASP A 64 -25.34 0.11 1.08
C ASP A 64 -26.08 0.52 -0.19
N SER A 65 -26.51 -0.49 -0.94
CA SER A 65 -27.49 -0.30 -2.02
C SER A 65 -28.90 -0.33 -1.44
N LEU A 66 -29.84 0.42 -2.04
CA LEU A 66 -31.27 0.46 -1.64
C LEU A 66 -31.90 -0.93 -1.47
N TRP A 67 -31.40 -1.92 -2.20
CA TRP A 67 -31.96 -3.27 -2.29
C TRP A 67 -31.18 -4.32 -1.49
N ARG A 68 -30.08 -3.93 -0.83
CA ARG A 68 -29.23 -4.87 -0.09
C ARG A 68 -28.58 -4.16 1.09
N LYS A 69 -29.07 -4.48 2.29
CA LYS A 69 -28.35 -4.20 3.54
C LYS A 69 -27.13 -5.11 3.56
N HIS A 70 -25.96 -4.55 3.31
CA HIS A 70 -24.71 -5.25 3.52
C HIS A 70 -24.36 -5.08 4.99
N TYR A 71 -24.28 -6.19 5.72
CA TYR A 71 -23.60 -6.19 7.02
C TYR A 71 -22.10 -5.95 6.74
N LEU A 72 -21.70 -4.69 6.64
CA LEU A 72 -20.34 -4.26 6.35
C LEU A 72 -19.44 -4.58 7.55
N LEU A 73 -18.81 -5.75 7.56
CA LEU A 73 -17.51 -5.87 8.21
C LEU A 73 -16.46 -5.33 7.22
N THR A 74 -16.27 -4.02 7.28
CA THR A 74 -15.00 -3.45 6.79
C THR A 74 -13.88 -4.18 7.53
N ASP A 75 -12.86 -4.63 6.80
CA ASP A 75 -11.71 -5.40 7.32
C ASP A 75 -11.91 -6.92 7.58
N ASP A 76 -13.03 -7.54 7.19
CA ASP A 76 -13.21 -9.01 7.32
C ASP A 76 -12.40 -9.82 6.31
N VAL A 77 -12.14 -9.24 5.12
CA VAL A 77 -11.40 -9.91 4.06
C VAL A 77 -9.99 -9.37 3.98
N GLU A 78 -9.06 -10.19 4.45
CA GLU A 78 -7.64 -9.88 4.38
C GLU A 78 -7.09 -10.03 2.95
N THR A 79 -6.52 -8.95 2.42
CA THR A 79 -5.86 -8.94 1.10
C THR A 79 -4.59 -9.81 1.11
N GLN A 80 -4.19 -10.31 -0.06
CA GLN A 80 -2.95 -11.09 -0.20
C GLN A 80 -1.72 -10.31 0.30
N TRP A 81 -1.69 -9.00 0.03
CA TRP A 81 -0.65 -8.11 0.51
C TRP A 81 -0.67 -7.94 2.03
N GLY A 82 -1.86 -7.76 2.62
CA GLY A 82 -2.03 -7.69 4.08
C GLY A 82 -1.55 -8.96 4.80
N LYS A 83 -1.84 -10.14 4.22
CA LYS A 83 -1.38 -11.44 4.74
C LYS A 83 0.15 -11.50 4.84
N VAL A 84 0.84 -11.03 3.81
CA VAL A 84 2.31 -11.00 3.80
C VAL A 84 2.84 -10.13 4.94
N LEU A 85 2.28 -8.92 5.13
CA LEU A 85 2.71 -8.05 6.22
C LEU A 85 2.44 -8.65 7.61
N ARG A 86 1.26 -9.24 7.83
CA ARG A 86 0.95 -9.90 9.12
C ARG A 86 1.89 -11.07 9.40
N ASN A 87 2.21 -11.88 8.39
CA ASN A 87 3.19 -12.97 8.51
C ASN A 87 4.59 -12.43 8.89
N CYS A 88 4.94 -11.25 8.39
CA CYS A 88 6.17 -10.54 8.76
C CYS A 88 6.08 -9.76 10.08
N LYS A 89 4.94 -9.82 10.80
CA LYS A 89 4.67 -9.04 12.02
C LYS A 89 4.79 -7.53 11.83
N VAL A 90 4.49 -7.05 10.63
CA VAL A 90 4.49 -5.63 10.30
C VAL A 90 3.05 -5.13 10.26
N GLU A 91 2.75 -4.05 10.97
CA GLU A 91 1.41 -3.46 10.99
C GLU A 91 1.18 -2.53 9.78
N PRO A 92 0.20 -2.81 8.89
CA PRO A 92 -0.20 -1.87 7.85
C PRO A 92 -0.98 -0.70 8.46
N LYS A 93 -0.59 0.54 8.12
CA LYS A 93 -1.29 1.77 8.51
C LYS A 93 -1.84 2.49 7.28
N TYR A 94 -3.16 2.64 7.22
CA TYR A 94 -3.83 3.27 6.09
C TYR A 94 -3.96 4.78 6.27
N ALA A 95 -3.59 5.55 5.24
CA ALA A 95 -3.79 6.98 5.21
C ALA A 95 -5.29 7.30 5.07
N LEU A 96 -5.83 8.04 6.04
CA LEU A 96 -7.23 8.49 6.05
C LEU A 96 -7.44 9.82 5.32
N SER A 97 -6.36 10.58 5.06
CA SER A 97 -6.42 11.88 4.41
C SER A 97 -5.23 12.11 3.46
N PRO A 98 -5.40 12.94 2.42
CA PRO A 98 -4.33 13.28 1.48
C PRO A 98 -3.12 13.96 2.15
N GLN A 99 -3.33 14.74 3.22
CA GLN A 99 -2.26 15.45 3.93
C GLN A 99 -1.21 14.48 4.51
N THR A 100 -1.62 13.25 4.84
CA THR A 100 -0.73 12.19 5.34
C THR A 100 0.25 11.68 4.27
N LYS A 101 -0.01 11.95 2.98
CA LYS A 101 0.86 11.57 1.85
C LYS A 101 1.94 12.60 1.52
N GLY A 102 1.94 13.76 2.18
CA GLY A 102 2.86 14.84 1.84
C GLY A 102 4.35 14.44 1.89
N LYS A 103 4.73 13.47 2.74
CA LYS A 103 6.13 12.99 2.84
C LYS A 103 6.57 12.18 1.63
N ILE A 104 5.69 11.33 1.08
CA ILE A 104 6.00 10.47 -0.08
C ILE A 104 5.88 11.23 -1.41
N GLU A 105 5.05 12.27 -1.48
CA GLU A 105 4.84 13.05 -2.72
C GLU A 105 5.92 14.11 -2.98
N ARG A 106 6.55 14.65 -1.91
CA ARG A 106 7.58 15.71 -2.01
C ARG A 106 8.74 15.42 -2.96
N PRO A 107 9.32 14.20 -3.02
CA PRO A 107 10.44 13.91 -3.92
C PRO A 107 10.10 14.00 -5.42
N TYR A 108 8.82 14.03 -5.78
CA TYR A 108 8.35 14.02 -7.18
C TYR A 108 7.80 15.36 -7.65
N ARG A 109 7.97 16.42 -6.85
CA ARG A 109 7.57 17.79 -7.19
C ARG A 109 8.73 18.55 -7.81
#